data_AF-A0A351NGU0-F1
#
_entry.id   AF-A0A351NGU0-F1
#
_cell.length_a   1.000
_cell.length_b   1.000
_cell.length_c   1.000
_cell.angle_alpha   90.00
_cell.angle_beta   90.00
_cell.angle_gamma   90.00
#
_symmetry.space_group_name_H-M   'P 1'
#
loop_
_entity.id
_entity.type
_entity.pdbx_description
1 polymer ?
#
loop_
_entity_poly.entity_id
_entity_poly.type
_entity_poly.pdbx_seq_one_letter_code
_entity_poly.pdbx_strand_id
1 'polypeptide(L)' 'MAIENINLEIPSGGIFGLLGPNGAGKTTLIRIINRITIPNSGEVL' A
#
# COMPACT_ATOMS: atom_id res chain seq x y z
N MET A 1 13.81 -2.34 0.05
CA MET A 1 13.35 -1.32 1.00
C MET A 1 11.98 -1.72 1.49
N ALA A 2 11.73 -1.56 2.79
CA ALA A 2 10.44 -1.83 3.39
C ALA A 2 9.53 -0.61 3.24
N ILE A 3 8.22 -0.85 3.20
CA ILE A 3 7.23 0.19 3.45
C ILE A 3 7.06 0.26 4.96
N GLU A 4 7.21 1.44 5.54
CA GLU A 4 7.15 1.64 6.98
C GLU A 4 6.13 2.72 7.31
N ASN A 5 5.27 2.45 8.30
CA ASN A 5 4.38 3.42 8.95
C ASN A 5 3.48 4.24 7.99
N ILE A 6 2.85 3.58 7.01
CA ILE A 6 1.86 4.22 6.15
C ILE A 6 0.47 4.14 6.79
N ASN A 7 -0.21 5.28 6.90
CA ASN A 7 -1.65 5.38 7.13
C ASN A 7 -2.29 5.92 5.85
N LEU A 8 -3.23 5.18 5.28
CA LEU A 8 -3.90 5.53 4.04
C LEU A 8 -5.41 5.32 4.18
N GLU A 9 -6.18 6.31 3.78
CA GLU A 9 -7.64 6.24 3.69
C GLU A 9 -8.03 6.48 2.23
N ILE A 10 -8.71 5.51 1.61
CA ILE A 10 -9.16 5.61 0.21
C ILE A 10 -10.69 5.68 0.21
N PRO A 11 -11.29 6.82 -0.18
CA PRO A 11 -12.72 6.95 -0.27
C PRO A 11 -13.28 6.08 -1.41
N SER A 12 -14.49 5.53 -1.21
CA SER A 12 -15.19 4.75 -2.22
C SER A 12 -15.43 5.57 -3.50
N GLY A 13 -15.22 4.94 -4.65
CA GLY A 13 -15.35 5.59 -5.97
C GLY A 13 -14.20 6.54 -6.33
N GLY A 14 -13.20 6.71 -5.46
CA GLY A 14 -12.00 7.49 -5.75
C GLY A 14 -11.00 6.74 -6.62
N ILE A 15 -10.32 7.45 -7.52
CA ILE A 15 -9.15 6.93 -8.24
C ILE A 15 -7.90 7.49 -7.57
N PHE A 16 -6.99 6.61 -7.14
CA PHE A 16 -5.74 6.98 -6.50
C PHE A 16 -4.53 6.53 -7.32
N GLY A 17 -3.54 7.41 -7.45
CA GLY A 17 -2.26 7.12 -8.09
C GLY A 17 -1.16 6.96 -7.06
N LEU A 18 -0.34 5.91 -7.17
CA LEU A 18 0.82 5.69 -6.30
C LEU A 18 2.11 6.05 -7.05
N LEU A 19 2.75 7.16 -6.67
CA LEU A 19 3.97 7.67 -7.31
C LEU A 19 5.18 7.54 -6.38
N GLY A 20 6.35 7.35 -6.98
CA GLY A 20 7.62 7.23 -6.26
C GLY A 20 8.71 6.57 -7.12
N PRO A 21 9.98 6.59 -6.67
CA PRO A 21 11.09 6.00 -7.42
C PRO A 21 10.99 4.47 -7.53
N ASN A 22 11.77 3.88 -8.43
CA ASN A 22 11.88 2.43 -8.53
C ASN A 22 12.43 1.84 -7.23
N GLY A 23 11.82 0.76 -6.74
CA GLY A 23 12.18 0.15 -5.45
C GLY A 23 11.54 0.78 -4.21
N ALA A 24 10.74 1.85 -4.34
CA ALA A 24 10.05 2.49 -3.22
C ALA A 24 8.91 1.66 -2.57
N GLY A 25 8.69 0.41 -3.02
CA GLY A 25 7.67 -0.47 -2.44
C GLY A 25 6.27 -0.35 -3.04
N LYS A 26 6.04 0.46 -4.09
CA LYS A 26 4.72 0.69 -4.70
C LYS A 26 3.94 -0.60 -4.99
N THR A 27 4.57 -1.55 -5.68
CA THR A 27 3.97 -2.85 -6.00
C THR A 27 3.66 -3.66 -4.75
N THR A 28 4.52 -3.60 -3.74
CA THR A 28 4.30 -4.25 -2.44
C THR A 28 3.07 -3.66 -1.75
N LEU A 29 2.90 -2.33 -1.73
CA LEU A 29 1.72 -1.68 -1.14
C LEU A 29 0.44 -2.13 -1.83
N ILE A 30 0.42 -2.12 -3.17
CA ILE A 30 -0.75 -2.54 -3.96
C ILE A 30 -1.12 -3.99 -3.65
N ARG A 31 -0.13 -4.88 -3.51
CA ARG A 31 -0.38 -6.28 -3.14
C ARG A 31 -0.91 -6.44 -1.72
N ILE A 32 -0.45 -5.62 -0.77
CA ILE A 32 -0.96 -5.61 0.60
C ILE A 32 -2.42 -5.15 0.62
N ILE A 33 -2.75 -4.04 -0.07
CA ILE A 33 -4.13 -3.52 -0.17
C ILE A 33 -5.06 -4.57 -0.80
N ASN A 34 -4.61 -5.24 -1.86
CA ASN A 34 -5.36 -6.31 -2.52
C ASN A 34 -5.36 -7.65 -1.75
N ARG A 35 -4.81 -7.69 -0.51
CA ARG A 35 -4.68 -8.89 0.33
C ARG A 35 -3.96 -10.07 -0.35
N ILE A 36 -3.11 -9.80 -1.33
CA ILE A 36 -2.23 -10.78 -2.00
C ILE A 36 -1.01 -11.07 -1.13
N THR A 37 -0.61 -10.11 -0.30
CA THR A 37 0.54 -10.21 0.61
C THR A 37 0.11 -9.74 1.99
N ILE A 38 0.45 -10.51 3.03
CA ILE A 38 0.13 -10.16 4.42
C ILE A 38 1.19 -9.17 4.92
N PRO A 39 0.80 -8.01 5.50
CA PRO A 39 1.76 -7.09 6.08
C PRO A 39 2.41 -7.71 7.32
N ASN A 40 3.68 -7.43 7.55
CA ASN A 40 4.38 -7.88 8.75
C ASN A 40 3.82 -7.26 10.04
N SER A 41 3.18 -6.10 9.94
CA SER A 41 2.55 -5.36 11.04
C SER A 41 1.44 -4.44 10.51
N GLY A 42 0.45 -4.14 11.35
CA GLY A 42 -0.70 -3.33 10.97
C GLY A 42 -1.80 -4.14 10.27
N GLU A 43 -2.81 -3.44 9.75
CA GLU A 43 -3.98 -4.06 9.14
C GLU A 43 -4.55 -3.26 7.97
N VAL A 44 -5.33 -3.94 7.12
CA VAL A 44 -6.09 -3.34 6.02
C VAL A 44 -7.56 -3.63 6.29
N LEU A 45 -8.30 -2.59 6.70
CA LEU A 45 -9.71 -2.64 7.08
C LEU A 45 -10.63 -2.66 5.85
#